data_AF-A0A2C5XB65-F1
#
_entry.id   AF-A0A2C5XB65-F1
#
_cell.length_a   1.000
_cell.length_b   1.000
_cell.length_c   1.000
_cell.angle_alpha   90.00
_cell.angle_beta   90.00
_cell.angle_gamma   90.00
#
_symmetry.space_group_name_H-M   'P 1'
#
loop_
_entity.id
_entity.type
_entity.pdbx_description
1 polymer ?
#
loop_
_entity_poly.entity_id
_entity_poly.type
_entity_poly.pdbx_seq_one_letter_code
_entity_poly.pdbx_strand_id
1 'polypeptide(L)'
;MQLIHAIVALVAASQATAIASNANLVARSGVAEAANMKDKRGEEEEKNKEVKCFDQCSPHPGQNLCHESAPCLYISGQAKYYCGCPAGLKPDDISAGNAFRLPWSGQEGRVFVKPGVSCYNRCDNILTCEEVTVQPQCF
;
A
#
# COMPACT_ATOMS: atom_id res chain seq x y z
N MET A 1 -50.98 -14.57 12.76
CA MET A 1 -50.64 -13.65 13.85
C MET A 1 -49.68 -12.62 13.30
N GLN A 2 -50.22 -11.48 12.86
CA GLN A 2 -49.50 -10.26 12.50
C GLN A 2 -49.11 -9.50 13.78
N LEU A 3 -48.42 -8.35 13.62
CA LEU A 3 -47.73 -7.51 14.62
C LEU A 3 -46.28 -7.97 14.82
N ILE A 4 -45.24 -7.16 14.59
CA ILE A 4 -45.07 -5.78 15.07
C ILE A 4 -44.28 -4.95 14.03
N HIS A 5 -44.84 -3.79 13.65
CA HIS A 5 -44.16 -2.70 12.95
C HIS A 5 -43.76 -1.61 13.95
N ALA A 6 -42.55 -1.06 13.76
CA ALA A 6 -42.15 0.34 13.94
C ALA A 6 -41.95 0.97 15.35
N ILE A 7 -41.29 2.15 15.31
CA ILE A 7 -40.99 3.17 16.35
C ILE A 7 -39.59 2.94 17.00
N VAL A 8 -38.55 3.81 16.95
CA VAL A 8 -38.36 5.26 17.22
C VAL A 8 -37.00 5.65 16.55
N ALA A 9 -36.85 6.56 15.57
CA ALA A 9 -36.86 8.03 15.58
C ALA A 9 -35.68 8.76 16.28
N LEU A 10 -34.97 9.59 15.50
CA LEU A 10 -34.26 10.85 15.81
C LEU A 10 -33.04 10.90 16.77
N VAL A 11 -31.89 11.34 16.23
CA VAL A 11 -31.10 12.52 16.67
C VAL A 11 -30.39 13.09 15.43
N ALA A 12 -30.96 14.08 14.75
CA ALA A 12 -30.74 15.53 14.92
C ALA A 12 -29.31 16.00 14.57
N ALA A 13 -29.23 16.71 13.44
CA ALA A 13 -28.10 17.53 13.02
C ALA A 13 -27.82 18.66 14.03
N SER A 14 -26.56 19.12 14.10
CA SER A 14 -26.20 20.43 14.65
C SER A 14 -24.98 20.97 13.93
N GLN A 15 -25.01 22.29 13.78
CA GLN A 15 -24.35 23.07 12.75
C GLN A 15 -23.03 23.69 13.25
N ALA A 16 -22.36 24.36 12.30
CA ALA A 16 -21.78 25.69 12.44
C ALA A 16 -20.28 25.82 12.77
N THR A 17 -19.55 26.17 11.70
CA THR A 17 -18.81 27.43 11.50
C THR A 17 -17.93 28.00 12.64
N ALA A 18 -16.66 28.24 12.27
CA ALA A 18 -16.04 29.58 12.14
C ALA A 18 -14.82 29.94 13.04
N ILE A 19 -13.76 30.40 12.34
CA ILE A 19 -12.79 31.50 12.59
C ILE A 19 -11.92 31.58 13.86
N ALA A 20 -10.60 31.71 13.64
CA ALA A 20 -9.75 32.86 14.03
C ALA A 20 -8.26 32.49 13.76
N SER A 21 -7.59 33.02 12.73
CA SER A 21 -6.85 34.30 12.76
C SER A 21 -6.07 34.54 14.04
N ASN A 22 -4.74 34.43 13.99
CA ASN A 22 -3.88 35.19 14.89
C ASN A 22 -2.57 35.60 14.20
N ALA A 23 -2.49 36.89 13.92
CA ALA A 23 -1.29 37.59 13.51
C ALA A 23 -1.06 38.71 14.54
N ASN A 24 0.05 38.67 15.26
CA ASN A 24 0.68 39.83 15.91
C ASN A 24 2.07 39.40 16.41
N LEU A 25 3.16 39.77 15.74
CA LEU A 25 3.94 41.01 15.85
C LEU A 25 4.89 41.08 17.08
N VAL A 26 6.18 41.15 16.71
CA VAL A 26 7.20 42.16 17.12
C VAL A 26 7.85 42.08 18.51
N ALA A 27 9.18 41.86 18.51
CA ALA A 27 10.23 42.79 18.95
C ALA A 27 11.60 42.07 18.91
N ARG A 28 12.48 42.29 17.90
CA ARG A 28 13.64 43.21 17.86
C ARG A 28 14.45 43.36 19.16
N SER A 29 15.63 42.74 19.22
CA SER A 29 16.96 43.42 19.12
C SER A 29 18.07 42.62 19.79
N GLY A 30 19.20 42.44 19.09
CA GLY A 30 20.52 42.49 19.72
C GLY A 30 21.48 41.31 19.51
N VAL A 31 22.39 41.49 18.55
CA VAL A 31 23.82 41.14 18.60
C VAL A 31 24.26 39.66 18.44
N ALA A 32 24.80 39.40 17.24
CA ALA A 32 25.91 38.52 16.85
C ALA A 32 26.09 37.13 17.50
N GLU A 33 26.06 36.09 16.66
CA GLU A 33 27.21 35.19 16.51
C GLU A 33 27.09 34.43 15.17
N ALA A 34 28.22 34.21 14.53
CA ALA A 34 28.36 33.64 13.20
C ALA A 34 28.06 32.13 13.12
N ALA A 35 27.79 31.71 11.88
CA ALA A 35 28.01 30.37 11.34
C ALA A 35 27.13 29.22 11.86
N ASN A 36 26.11 28.84 11.07
CA ASN A 36 26.08 27.49 10.49
C ASN A 36 25.09 27.42 9.33
N MET A 37 25.65 27.48 8.12
CA MET A 37 24.96 27.17 6.88
C MET A 37 25.14 25.68 6.66
N LYS A 38 24.10 24.87 6.91
CA LYS A 38 23.97 23.52 6.37
C LYS A 38 22.52 23.04 6.44
N ASP A 39 21.97 22.95 5.23
CA ASP A 39 21.18 21.81 4.78
C ASP A 39 19.72 21.69 5.26
N LYS A 40 18.88 22.58 4.74
CA LYS A 40 17.48 22.26 4.41
C LYS A 40 17.43 21.74 2.97
N ARG A 41 17.81 20.48 2.73
CA ARG A 41 17.57 19.82 1.44
C ARG A 41 17.57 18.30 1.61
N GLY A 42 16.41 17.74 1.98
CA GLY A 42 16.28 16.29 2.03
C GLY A 42 14.87 15.72 2.15
N GLU A 43 13.82 16.54 2.23
CA GLU A 43 12.45 16.05 2.42
C GLU A 43 11.52 16.66 1.35
N GLU A 44 11.88 16.51 0.07
CA GLU A 44 10.99 16.85 -1.06
C GLU A 44 11.53 16.24 -2.37
N GLU A 45 11.78 14.93 -2.40
CA GLU A 45 11.86 14.18 -3.66
C GLU A 45 11.34 12.74 -3.48
N GLU A 46 10.18 12.55 -2.84
CA GLU A 46 9.31 11.41 -3.15
C GLU A 46 8.61 11.71 -4.48
N LYS A 47 9.46 11.81 -5.50
CA LYS A 47 9.13 12.02 -6.89
C LYS A 47 8.33 10.83 -7.34
N ASN A 48 7.01 10.97 -7.31
CA ASN A 48 5.99 10.26 -8.06
C ASN A 48 6.59 9.22 -9.02
N LYS A 49 7.04 8.10 -8.44
CA LYS A 49 7.67 7.04 -9.21
C LYS A 49 6.47 6.24 -9.67
N GLU A 50 6.10 6.43 -10.92
CA GLU A 50 5.02 5.67 -11.54
C GLU A 50 5.25 4.19 -11.22
N VAL A 51 4.36 3.64 -10.38
CA VAL A 51 4.54 2.30 -9.83
C VAL A 51 4.10 1.32 -10.92
N LYS A 52 5.09 0.91 -11.75
CA LYS A 52 4.89 -0.01 -12.86
C LYS A 52 4.60 -1.41 -12.33
N CYS A 53 3.48 -1.98 -12.77
CA CYS A 53 3.13 -3.37 -12.50
C CYS A 53 4.12 -4.34 -13.15
N PHE A 54 4.28 -5.52 -12.55
CA PHE A 54 5.19 -6.53 -13.07
C PHE A 54 4.73 -7.08 -14.42
N ASP A 55 5.69 -7.62 -15.18
CA ASP A 55 5.39 -8.34 -16.41
C ASP A 55 4.62 -9.62 -16.09
N GLN A 56 3.68 -9.98 -16.96
CA GLN A 56 2.87 -11.17 -16.76
C GLN A 56 3.68 -12.45 -16.97
N CYS A 57 3.41 -13.47 -16.16
CA CYS A 57 4.01 -14.79 -16.35
C CYS A 57 3.23 -15.63 -17.37
N SER A 58 3.91 -16.59 -18.02
CA SER A 58 3.25 -17.59 -18.87
C SER A 58 2.98 -18.85 -18.05
N PRO A 59 1.74 -19.37 -18.00
CA PRO A 59 1.44 -20.64 -17.33
C PRO A 59 1.94 -21.87 -18.11
N HIS A 60 2.45 -21.69 -19.33
CA HIS A 60 2.91 -22.79 -20.17
C HIS A 60 4.25 -23.35 -19.67
N PRO A 61 4.40 -24.69 -19.60
CA PRO A 61 5.67 -25.32 -19.28
C PRO A 61 6.80 -24.82 -20.18
N GLY A 62 7.95 -24.47 -19.59
CA GLY A 62 9.13 -23.97 -20.31
C GLY A 62 9.10 -22.48 -20.65
N GLN A 63 8.00 -21.76 -20.40
CA GLN A 63 7.90 -20.30 -20.57
C GLN A 63 7.64 -19.55 -19.25
N ASN A 64 7.44 -20.30 -18.16
CA ASN A 64 7.25 -19.71 -16.84
C ASN A 64 8.59 -19.21 -16.28
N LEU A 65 8.72 -17.89 -16.16
CA LEU A 65 9.89 -17.22 -15.59
C LEU A 65 9.78 -17.00 -14.07
N CYS A 66 8.71 -17.49 -13.44
CA CYS A 66 8.59 -17.41 -11.99
C CYS A 66 9.54 -18.37 -11.28
N HIS A 67 9.88 -18.02 -10.04
CA HIS A 67 10.59 -18.95 -9.16
C HIS A 67 9.69 -20.13 -8.78
N GLU A 68 10.28 -21.29 -8.47
CA GLU A 68 9.52 -22.49 -8.07
C GLU A 68 8.62 -22.28 -6.85
N SER A 69 9.07 -21.43 -5.91
CA SER A 69 8.34 -21.06 -4.71
C SER A 69 7.25 -20.01 -4.94
N ALA A 70 7.18 -19.43 -6.13
CA ALA A 70 6.30 -18.32 -6.48
C ALA A 70 5.54 -18.64 -7.77
N PRO A 71 4.63 -19.65 -7.76
CA PRO A 71 3.99 -20.13 -8.98
C PRO A 71 3.27 -19.02 -9.76
N CYS A 72 3.11 -19.24 -11.07
CA CYS A 72 2.35 -18.34 -11.94
C CYS A 72 0.85 -18.50 -11.65
N LEU A 73 0.22 -17.43 -11.15
CA LEU A 73 -1.16 -17.42 -10.70
C LEU A 73 -2.05 -16.64 -11.67
N TYR A 74 -3.22 -17.19 -11.97
CA TYR A 74 -4.27 -16.50 -12.71
C TYR A 74 -5.10 -15.61 -11.79
N ILE A 75 -5.22 -14.34 -12.16
CA ILE A 75 -6.08 -13.36 -11.48
C ILE A 75 -7.35 -13.16 -12.29
N SER A 76 -8.42 -13.81 -11.85
CA SER A 76 -9.69 -13.88 -12.58
C SER A 76 -10.35 -12.51 -12.81
N GLY A 77 -10.19 -11.55 -11.90
CA GLY A 77 -10.75 -10.21 -12.03
C GLY A 77 -10.19 -9.39 -13.19
N GLN A 78 -8.98 -9.73 -13.66
CA GLN A 78 -8.21 -8.94 -14.62
C GLN A 78 -7.77 -9.71 -15.86
N ALA A 79 -8.02 -11.03 -15.88
CA ALA A 79 -7.46 -11.94 -16.87
C ALA A 79 -5.92 -11.81 -17.02
N LYS A 80 -5.23 -11.56 -15.90
CA LYS A 80 -3.77 -11.40 -15.83
C LYS A 80 -3.10 -12.58 -15.13
N TYR A 81 -1.83 -12.81 -15.44
CA TYR A 81 -1.00 -13.80 -14.77
C TYR A 81 0.17 -13.14 -14.05
N TYR A 82 0.36 -13.44 -12.77
CA TYR A 82 1.49 -12.94 -11.98
C TYR A 82 2.18 -14.05 -11.21
N CYS A 83 3.49 -13.91 -11.00
CA CYS A 83 4.20 -14.76 -10.05
C CYS A 83 3.73 -14.40 -8.64
N GLY A 84 3.23 -15.38 -7.89
CA GLY A 84 2.66 -15.14 -6.58
C GLY A 84 3.17 -16.11 -5.53
N CYS A 85 3.51 -15.59 -4.37
CA CYS A 85 3.83 -16.40 -3.21
C CYS A 85 2.59 -17.18 -2.74
N PRO A 86 2.77 -18.39 -2.19
CA PRO A 86 1.75 -19.04 -1.37
C PRO A 86 1.25 -18.12 -0.26
N ALA A 87 0.00 -18.29 0.15
CA ALA A 87 -0.60 -17.42 1.16
C ALA A 87 0.21 -17.43 2.47
N GLY A 88 0.51 -16.24 2.99
CA GLY A 88 1.28 -16.08 4.22
C GLY A 88 2.80 -16.17 4.05
N LEU A 89 3.30 -16.25 2.81
CA LEU A 89 4.71 -16.14 2.48
C LEU A 89 5.02 -14.86 1.71
N LYS A 90 6.25 -14.37 1.87
CA LYS A 90 6.80 -13.17 1.24
C LYS A 90 8.24 -13.40 0.75
N PRO A 91 8.73 -12.56 -0.19
CA PRO A 91 10.16 -12.52 -0.50
C PRO A 91 10.97 -11.85 0.62
N ASP A 92 12.29 -11.94 0.54
CA ASP A 92 13.20 -11.18 1.41
C ASP A 92 13.03 -9.67 1.22
N ASP A 93 12.93 -9.22 -0.03
CA ASP A 93 12.73 -7.81 -0.37
C ASP A 93 11.26 -7.52 -0.69
N ILE A 94 10.61 -6.81 0.24
CA ILE A 94 9.21 -6.39 0.16
C ILE A 94 9.00 -5.00 -0.47
N SER A 95 10.05 -4.41 -1.05
CA SER A 95 9.93 -3.12 -1.73
C SER A 95 8.93 -3.17 -2.88
N ALA A 96 8.26 -2.05 -3.16
CA ALA A 96 7.23 -1.94 -4.21
C ALA A 96 7.71 -2.33 -5.61
N GLY A 97 9.02 -2.36 -5.86
CA GLY A 97 9.62 -2.81 -7.12
C GLY A 97 9.81 -4.33 -7.24
N ASN A 98 9.68 -5.06 -6.13
CA ASN A 98 9.90 -6.51 -6.07
C ASN A 98 8.68 -7.28 -5.54
N ALA A 99 7.86 -6.66 -4.70
CA ALA A 99 6.67 -7.28 -4.13
C ALA A 99 5.51 -6.28 -4.03
N PHE A 100 4.29 -6.76 -4.25
CA PHE A 100 3.07 -6.02 -3.92
C PHE A 100 1.92 -6.94 -3.55
N ARG A 101 0.87 -6.37 -2.96
CA ARG A 101 -0.42 -7.02 -2.77
C ARG A 101 -1.48 -6.33 -3.60
N LEU A 102 -2.54 -7.06 -3.90
CA LEU A 102 -3.73 -6.50 -4.52
C LEU A 102 -4.81 -6.27 -3.44
N PRO A 103 -5.71 -5.30 -3.62
CA PRO A 103 -6.85 -5.07 -2.72
C PRO A 103 -7.95 -6.13 -2.93
N TRP A 104 -7.59 -7.41 -2.89
CA TRP A 104 -8.47 -8.53 -3.18
C TRP A 104 -8.97 -9.16 -1.88
N SER A 105 -10.27 -8.97 -1.61
CA SER A 105 -10.91 -9.57 -0.44
C SER A 105 -10.88 -11.11 -0.48
N GLY A 106 -10.49 -11.72 0.64
CA GLY A 106 -10.32 -13.17 0.79
C GLY A 106 -9.00 -13.72 0.22
N GLN A 107 -8.12 -12.85 -0.28
CA GLN A 107 -6.78 -13.19 -0.79
C GLN A 107 -5.72 -12.20 -0.27
N GLU A 108 -5.98 -11.53 0.85
CA GLU A 108 -5.14 -10.47 1.41
C GLU A 108 -3.73 -10.98 1.72
N GLY A 109 -3.60 -12.25 2.15
CA GLY A 109 -2.33 -12.91 2.40
C GLY A 109 -1.55 -13.33 1.15
N ARG A 110 -2.00 -12.98 -0.07
CA ARG A 110 -1.24 -13.23 -1.31
C ARG A 110 -0.34 -12.06 -1.64
N VAL A 111 0.93 -12.37 -1.86
CA VAL A 111 1.96 -11.44 -2.33
C VAL A 111 2.33 -11.79 -3.76
N PHE A 112 2.33 -10.79 -4.64
CA PHE A 112 2.79 -10.90 -6.02
C PHE A 112 4.21 -10.37 -6.11
N VAL A 113 5.04 -11.06 -6.88
CA VAL A 113 6.47 -10.78 -6.98
C VAL A 113 6.92 -10.68 -8.42
N LYS A 114 8.06 -10.02 -8.62
CA LYS A 114 8.72 -9.99 -9.93
C LYS A 114 9.14 -11.41 -10.36
N PRO A 115 9.15 -11.73 -11.67
CA PRO A 115 9.68 -13.00 -12.16
C PRO A 115 11.10 -13.29 -11.63
N GLY A 116 11.35 -14.54 -11.26
CA GLY A 116 12.60 -15.01 -10.66
C GLY A 116 12.75 -14.78 -9.14
N VAL A 117 11.86 -14.03 -8.49
CA VAL A 117 11.93 -13.77 -7.05
C VAL A 117 11.36 -14.95 -6.25
N SER A 118 12.10 -15.38 -5.23
CA SER A 118 11.71 -16.46 -4.32
C SER A 118 10.83 -15.99 -3.16
N CYS A 119 10.02 -16.90 -2.62
CA CYS A 119 9.11 -16.64 -1.50
C CYS A 119 9.26 -17.76 -0.45
N TYR A 120 10.15 -17.57 0.52
CA TYR A 120 10.36 -18.53 1.60
C TYR A 120 10.15 -17.94 3.00
N ASN A 121 10.07 -16.62 3.10
CA ASN A 121 9.87 -15.95 4.38
C ASN A 121 8.39 -15.95 4.73
N ARG A 122 8.08 -16.08 6.02
CA ARG A 122 6.72 -15.92 6.51
C ARG A 122 6.39 -14.44 6.64
N CYS A 123 5.15 -14.10 6.34
CA CYS A 123 4.61 -12.81 6.70
C CYS A 123 4.47 -12.68 8.22
N ASP A 124 4.50 -11.44 8.70
CA ASP A 124 4.32 -11.11 10.12
C ASP A 124 2.88 -11.47 10.55
N ASN A 125 1.91 -11.18 9.67
CA ASN A 125 0.56 -11.72 9.73
C ASN A 125 0.30 -12.65 8.53
N ILE A 126 0.14 -13.95 8.80
CA ILE A 126 -0.01 -14.98 7.77
C ILE A 126 -1.31 -14.83 6.94
N LEU A 127 -2.32 -14.14 7.50
CA LEU A 127 -3.63 -13.97 6.84
C LEU A 127 -3.67 -12.76 5.92
N THR A 128 -2.89 -11.71 6.21
CA THR A 128 -3.00 -10.41 5.52
C THR A 128 -1.71 -9.93 4.85
N CYS A 129 -0.54 -10.44 5.26
CA CYS A 129 0.78 -10.00 4.78
C CYS A 129 0.89 -8.46 4.68
N GLU A 130 0.33 -7.75 5.68
CA GLU A 130 0.06 -6.32 5.59
C GLU A 130 1.31 -5.45 5.47
N GLU A 131 2.48 -5.98 5.85
CA GLU A 131 3.77 -5.32 5.66
C GLU A 131 4.15 -5.10 4.18
N VAL A 132 3.55 -5.87 3.26
CA VAL A 132 3.77 -5.68 1.82
C VAL A 132 2.84 -4.58 1.30
N THR A 133 3.36 -3.68 0.47
CA THR A 133 2.59 -2.55 -0.06
C THR A 133 1.46 -3.00 -1.00
N VAL A 134 0.28 -2.40 -0.87
CA VAL A 134 -0.86 -2.63 -1.78
C VAL A 134 -0.69 -1.76 -3.02
N GLN A 135 -0.84 -2.36 -4.20
CA GLN A 135 -0.79 -1.67 -5.50
C GLN A 135 -2.13 -1.84 -6.24
N PRO A 136 -3.13 -0.99 -5.94
CA PRO A 136 -4.46 -1.10 -6.55
C PRO A 136 -4.44 -0.86 -8.06
N GLN A 137 -3.48 -0.10 -8.58
CA GLN A 137 -3.33 0.17 -10.01
C GLN A 137 -2.92 -1.06 -10.84
N CYS A 138 -2.45 -2.13 -10.17
CA CYS A 138 -2.12 -3.40 -10.79
C CYS A 138 -3.28 -4.40 -10.78
N PHE A 139 -4.35 -4.07 -10.03
CA PHE A 139 -5.63 -4.77 -10.07
C PHE A 139 -6.39 -4.46 -11.36
#